data_AF-A0A2G2MC54-F1
#
_entry.id   AF-A0A2G2MC54-F1
#
_cell.length_a   1.000
_cell.length_b   1.000
_cell.length_c   1.000
_cell.angle_alpha   90.00
_cell.angle_beta   90.00
_cell.angle_gamma   90.00
#
_symmetry.space_group_name_H-M   'P 1'
#
loop_
_entity.id
_entity.type
_entity.pdbx_description
1 polymer ?
#
loop_
_entity_poly.entity_id
_entity_poly.type
_entity_poly.pdbx_seq_one_letter_code
_entity_poly.pdbx_strand_id
1 'polypeptide(L)'
;MTRLLRIYFLFFSLISQISIATEIDNSSIWQQLKQAHFGQRTIREDADDLLFIEVPSKVEDAAMMPITIKSLAAQTPKQHIKTLHLIVDNNPQAYSAAFHLSPKLGAINISTRIRMDSFSNVRVIAEMNDNSLHMVQRFIVASGGCSAPASKDPTVSLARLGKIQLRMRKPVIGEPTIAQVIISHPNASGMQFNTQSRHFIPAHYVTNIELQFNDELLFSADMGITISEDPSIRFSFVPETPGILKAIITDNKQAVYVHEKRLD
;
A
#
# COMPACT_ATOMS: atom_id res chain seq x y z
N MET A 1 -76.52 33.84 28.70
CA MET A 1 -75.77 34.74 27.78
C MET A 1 -74.30 34.38 27.91
N THR A 2 -73.76 33.58 26.98
CA THR A 2 -72.72 33.99 25.98
C THR A 2 -71.34 34.21 26.63
N ARG A 3 -70.19 33.68 26.20
CA ARG A 3 -69.77 33.07 24.93
C ARG A 3 -68.25 32.75 25.06
N LEU A 4 -67.76 31.79 24.27
CA LEU A 4 -66.40 31.61 23.71
C LEU A 4 -65.22 31.26 24.65
N LEU A 5 -64.57 30.08 24.52
CA LEU A 5 -63.67 29.58 23.45
C LEU A 5 -62.21 30.05 23.63
N ARG A 6 -61.30 29.11 23.97
CA ARG A 6 -59.98 28.99 23.33
C ARG A 6 -59.31 27.65 23.70
N ILE A 7 -59.41 26.73 22.75
CA ILE A 7 -58.54 25.56 22.57
C ILE A 7 -57.15 26.09 22.18
N TYR A 8 -56.10 25.65 22.86
CA TYR A 8 -54.75 25.69 22.30
C TYR A 8 -54.17 24.28 22.32
N PHE A 9 -53.88 23.82 21.11
CA PHE A 9 -53.15 22.63 20.74
C PHE A 9 -51.83 22.52 21.52
N LEU A 10 -51.61 21.41 22.20
CA LEU A 10 -50.28 20.91 22.57
C LEU A 10 -50.02 19.67 21.72
N PHE A 11 -49.61 19.90 20.48
CA PHE A 11 -49.10 18.86 19.59
C PHE A 11 -47.87 19.41 18.87
N PHE A 12 -46.86 18.54 18.75
CA PHE A 12 -45.61 18.72 18.01
C PHE A 12 -44.50 19.58 18.64
N SER A 13 -43.49 18.90 19.20
CA SER A 13 -42.12 19.01 18.67
C SER A 13 -41.27 17.90 19.27
N LEU A 14 -41.32 16.71 18.66
CA LEU A 14 -40.42 15.60 18.98
C LEU A 14 -39.84 14.99 17.71
N ILE A 15 -39.26 15.79 16.82
CA ILE A 15 -38.31 15.32 15.79
C ILE A 15 -37.33 16.46 15.55
N SER A 16 -36.09 16.38 16.09
CA SER A 16 -34.89 17.05 15.56
C SER A 16 -33.63 16.68 16.38
N GLN A 17 -33.37 15.38 16.59
CA GLN A 17 -32.10 14.95 17.20
C GLN A 17 -31.37 13.86 16.40
N ILE A 18 -31.89 13.45 15.24
CA ILE A 18 -31.30 12.32 14.47
C ILE A 18 -30.21 12.78 13.48
N SER A 19 -30.07 14.08 13.18
CA SER A 19 -29.20 14.53 12.08
C SER A 19 -27.72 14.80 12.41
N ILE A 20 -27.30 14.81 13.69
CA ILE A 20 -25.91 15.19 14.03
C ILE A 20 -24.95 14.00 13.96
N ALA A 21 -25.41 12.78 14.25
CA ALA A 21 -24.55 11.60 14.29
C ALA A 21 -24.07 11.16 12.89
N THR A 22 -24.88 11.38 11.85
CA THR A 22 -24.58 11.04 10.45
C THR A 22 -23.61 12.01 9.76
N GLU A 23 -23.48 13.25 10.24
CA GLU A 23 -22.52 14.22 9.68
C GLU A 23 -21.09 13.97 10.19
N ILE A 24 -20.93 13.48 11.43
CA ILE A 24 -19.60 13.26 12.03
C ILE A 24 -18.89 12.06 11.38
N ASP A 25 -19.61 10.99 11.02
CA ASP A 25 -19.03 9.79 10.39
C ASP A 25 -18.52 10.08 8.95
N ASN A 26 -19.28 10.85 8.15
CA ASN A 26 -18.92 11.26 6.80
C ASN A 26 -17.71 12.24 6.73
N SER A 27 -17.27 12.79 7.86
CA SER A 27 -16.19 13.79 7.91
C SER A 27 -14.79 13.19 8.03
N SER A 28 -14.65 11.91 8.35
CA SER A 28 -13.32 11.31 8.54
C SER A 28 -12.54 11.25 7.22
N ILE A 29 -11.22 11.41 7.31
CA ILE A 29 -10.30 11.28 6.15
C ILE A 29 -10.52 9.95 5.44
N TRP A 30 -10.77 8.87 6.20
CA TRP A 30 -11.07 7.56 5.62
C TRP A 30 -12.35 7.56 4.77
N GLN A 31 -13.47 8.15 5.21
CA GLN A 31 -14.68 8.16 4.38
C GLN A 31 -14.46 8.90 3.06
N GLN A 32 -13.67 9.98 3.07
CA GLN A 32 -13.30 10.72 1.86
C GLN A 32 -12.45 9.85 0.92
N LEU A 33 -11.43 9.16 1.44
CA LEU A 33 -10.58 8.25 0.66
C LEU A 33 -11.37 7.06 0.11
N LYS A 34 -12.24 6.47 0.94
CA LYS A 34 -13.14 5.38 0.54
C LYS A 34 -14.02 5.83 -0.62
N GLN A 35 -14.69 6.97 -0.49
CA GLN A 35 -15.52 7.54 -1.55
C GLN A 35 -14.72 7.83 -2.81
N ALA A 36 -13.52 8.40 -2.69
CA ALA A 36 -12.69 8.77 -3.84
C ALA A 36 -12.17 7.55 -4.63
N HIS A 37 -11.81 6.46 -3.95
CA HIS A 37 -11.14 5.32 -4.59
C HIS A 37 -12.04 4.10 -4.81
N PHE A 38 -13.10 3.94 -4.00
CA PHE A 38 -13.99 2.77 -4.05
C PHE A 38 -15.46 3.16 -4.24
N GLY A 39 -15.80 4.46 -4.18
CA GLY A 39 -17.16 4.96 -4.29
C GLY A 39 -18.07 4.36 -3.22
N GLN A 40 -19.22 3.86 -3.65
CA GLN A 40 -20.25 3.28 -2.77
C GLN A 40 -20.08 1.77 -2.56
N ARG A 41 -18.97 1.17 -3.00
CA ARG A 41 -18.73 -0.27 -2.81
C ARG A 41 -18.63 -0.60 -1.32
N THR A 42 -19.33 -1.66 -0.91
CA THR A 42 -19.21 -2.20 0.45
C THR A 42 -17.81 -2.79 0.64
N ILE A 43 -17.16 -2.43 1.75
CA ILE A 43 -15.90 -3.00 2.18
C ILE A 43 -16.18 -3.77 3.48
N ARG A 44 -15.88 -5.06 3.52
CA ARG A 44 -15.91 -5.83 4.77
C ARG A 44 -14.73 -5.42 5.62
N GLU A 45 -14.99 -4.67 6.69
CA GLU A 45 -13.96 -4.28 7.67
C GLU A 45 -13.56 -5.47 8.54
N ASP A 46 -12.44 -5.34 9.28
CA ASP A 46 -11.89 -6.36 10.19
C ASP A 46 -11.77 -7.77 9.57
N ALA A 47 -11.30 -7.81 8.33
CA ALA A 47 -11.12 -9.04 7.55
C ALA A 47 -9.90 -9.88 7.98
N ASP A 48 -9.64 -9.98 9.28
CA ASP A 48 -8.48 -10.69 9.87
C ASP A 48 -8.55 -12.23 9.71
N ASP A 49 -9.64 -12.77 9.15
CA ASP A 49 -9.76 -14.15 8.64
C ASP A 49 -9.17 -14.33 7.23
N LEU A 50 -9.06 -13.25 6.45
CA LEU A 50 -8.62 -13.26 5.05
C LEU A 50 -7.19 -12.76 4.88
N LEU A 51 -6.86 -11.66 5.56
CA LEU A 51 -5.60 -10.94 5.43
C LEU A 51 -5.00 -10.64 6.80
N PHE A 52 -3.68 -10.57 6.86
CA PHE A 52 -2.95 -10.11 8.03
C PHE A 52 -1.91 -9.06 7.63
N ILE A 53 -1.87 -7.96 8.38
CA ILE A 53 -0.81 -6.94 8.30
C ILE A 53 0.13 -7.12 9.48
N GLU A 54 1.40 -7.41 9.19
CA GLU A 54 2.49 -7.39 10.15
C GLU A 54 3.23 -6.05 10.07
N VAL A 55 3.35 -5.38 11.21
CA VAL A 55 4.10 -4.15 11.42
C VAL A 55 4.92 -4.30 12.71
N PRO A 56 6.05 -3.59 12.86
CA PRO A 56 6.83 -3.66 14.08
C PRO A 56 6.05 -3.08 15.27
N SER A 57 6.29 -3.59 16.48
CA SER A 57 5.68 -3.06 17.71
C SER A 57 6.13 -1.63 18.03
N LYS A 58 7.32 -1.26 17.56
CA LYS A 58 7.89 0.09 17.64
C LYS A 58 8.53 0.45 16.30
N VAL A 59 8.22 1.63 15.78
CA VAL A 59 8.83 2.15 14.56
C VAL A 59 10.10 2.90 14.92
N GLU A 60 11.26 2.36 14.52
CA GLU A 60 12.56 3.01 14.76
C GLU A 60 12.87 4.11 13.74
N ASP A 61 12.40 3.96 12.50
CA ASP A 61 12.57 4.93 11.43
C ASP A 61 11.28 5.06 10.61
N ALA A 62 10.65 6.22 10.72
CA ALA A 62 9.41 6.54 10.02
C ALA A 62 9.61 6.63 8.49
N ALA A 63 10.83 6.82 7.99
CA ALA A 63 11.13 6.82 6.55
C ALA A 63 11.31 5.42 5.96
N MET A 64 11.46 4.40 6.81
CA MET A 64 11.83 3.02 6.45
C MET A 64 10.97 1.98 7.17
N MET A 65 9.70 2.29 7.45
CA MET A 65 8.83 1.41 8.22
C MET A 65 8.52 0.12 7.43
N PRO A 66 8.94 -1.06 7.91
CA PRO A 66 8.60 -2.31 7.25
C PRO A 66 7.12 -2.65 7.46
N ILE A 67 6.50 -3.17 6.41
CA ILE A 67 5.15 -3.74 6.44
C ILE A 67 5.18 -5.08 5.70
N THR A 68 4.47 -6.08 6.23
CA THR A 68 4.23 -7.35 5.52
C THR A 68 2.74 -7.63 5.45
N ILE A 69 2.26 -7.96 4.25
CA ILE A 69 0.88 -8.33 3.97
C ILE A 69 0.86 -9.84 3.68
N LYS A 70 0.02 -10.57 4.40
CA LYS A 70 -0.13 -12.03 4.25
C LYS A 70 -1.57 -12.40 3.95
N SER A 71 -1.79 -13.32 3.01
CA SER A 71 -3.08 -14.00 2.88
C SER A 71 -3.16 -15.12 3.92
N LEU A 72 -4.30 -15.21 4.60
CA LEU A 72 -4.63 -16.32 5.49
C LEU A 72 -5.50 -17.37 4.79
N ALA A 73 -6.31 -16.93 3.82
CA ALA A 73 -7.07 -17.82 2.95
C ALA A 73 -6.23 -18.36 1.78
N ALA A 74 -6.52 -19.59 1.36
CA ALA A 74 -5.92 -20.20 0.19
C ALA A 74 -6.22 -19.38 -1.08
N GLN A 75 -5.20 -19.15 -1.89
CA GLN A 75 -5.32 -18.47 -3.19
C GLN A 75 -5.52 -19.53 -4.27
N THR A 76 -6.71 -19.57 -4.87
CA THR A 76 -7.08 -20.56 -5.90
C THR A 76 -7.56 -19.86 -7.17
N PRO A 77 -7.54 -20.52 -8.34
CA PRO A 77 -8.09 -19.94 -9.56
C PRO A 77 -9.55 -19.48 -9.43
N LYS A 78 -10.35 -20.13 -8.57
CA LYS A 78 -11.76 -19.79 -8.32
C LYS A 78 -11.94 -18.65 -7.33
N GLN A 79 -11.05 -18.54 -6.35
CA GLN A 79 -11.12 -17.54 -5.28
C GLN A 79 -9.72 -17.10 -4.92
N HIS A 80 -9.39 -15.86 -5.27
CA HIS A 80 -8.10 -15.24 -5.01
C HIS A 80 -8.25 -13.72 -4.92
N ILE A 81 -7.28 -13.09 -4.28
CA ILE A 81 -7.11 -11.65 -4.27
C ILE A 81 -6.45 -11.26 -5.59
N LYS A 82 -7.11 -10.40 -6.38
CA LYS A 82 -6.54 -9.87 -7.63
C LYS A 82 -5.79 -8.55 -7.40
N THR A 83 -6.19 -7.78 -6.38
CA THR A 83 -5.55 -6.50 -6.07
C THR A 83 -5.41 -6.30 -4.56
N LEU A 84 -4.25 -5.83 -4.11
CA LEU A 84 -4.09 -5.27 -2.76
C LEU A 84 -3.90 -3.75 -2.88
N HIS A 85 -4.80 -2.99 -2.29
CA HIS A 85 -4.68 -1.53 -2.19
C HIS A 85 -4.11 -1.16 -0.82
N LEU A 86 -2.98 -0.44 -0.82
CA LEU A 86 -2.34 0.07 0.38
C LEU A 86 -2.64 1.56 0.52
N ILE A 87 -3.26 1.94 1.63
CA ILE A 87 -3.61 3.33 1.95
C ILE A 87 -3.04 3.71 3.31
N VAL A 88 -2.44 4.89 3.40
CA VAL A 88 -1.99 5.49 4.65
C VAL A 88 -2.74 6.81 4.80
N ASP A 89 -3.80 6.81 5.62
CA ASP A 89 -4.81 7.88 5.65
C ASP A 89 -4.22 9.30 5.66
N ASN A 90 -3.24 9.54 6.52
CA ASN A 90 -2.67 10.88 6.77
C ASN A 90 -1.36 11.14 6.04
N ASN A 91 -0.96 10.29 5.08
CA ASN A 91 0.20 10.60 4.25
C ASN A 91 -0.16 11.63 3.16
N PRO A 92 0.80 12.50 2.74
CA PRO A 92 0.59 13.47 1.66
C PRO A 92 0.06 12.86 0.36
N GLN A 93 0.47 11.62 0.05
CA GLN A 93 -0.18 10.77 -0.93
C GLN A 93 -0.75 9.54 -0.22
N ALA A 94 -2.03 9.61 0.19
CA ALA A 94 -2.64 8.57 1.00
C ALA A 94 -2.71 7.22 0.28
N TYR A 95 -3.17 7.20 -0.98
CA TYR A 95 -3.15 5.99 -1.81
C TYR A 95 -1.71 5.67 -2.21
N SER A 96 -1.12 4.70 -1.51
CA SER A 96 0.32 4.53 -1.40
C SER A 96 0.88 3.51 -2.40
N ALA A 97 0.15 2.41 -2.60
CA ALA A 97 0.48 1.39 -3.59
C ALA A 97 -0.72 0.54 -3.96
N ALA A 98 -0.70 -0.07 -5.15
CA ALA A 98 -1.61 -1.14 -5.55
C ALA A 98 -0.80 -2.31 -6.12
N PHE A 99 -0.97 -3.50 -5.54
CA PHE A 99 -0.34 -4.72 -6.06
C PHE A 99 -1.39 -5.50 -6.85
N HIS A 100 -1.18 -5.66 -8.15
CA HIS A 100 -2.00 -6.48 -9.03
C HIS A 100 -1.40 -7.88 -9.09
N LEU A 101 -2.15 -8.87 -8.61
CA LEU A 101 -1.64 -10.20 -8.31
C LEU A 101 -2.13 -11.21 -9.32
N SER A 102 -1.22 -12.09 -9.76
CA SER A 102 -1.57 -13.29 -10.49
C SER A 102 -1.84 -14.44 -9.51
N PRO A 103 -2.82 -15.33 -9.79
CA PRO A 103 -2.98 -16.57 -9.04
C PRO A 103 -1.70 -17.43 -8.98
N LYS A 104 -0.79 -17.27 -9.95
CA LYS A 104 0.51 -17.96 -10.01
C LYS A 104 1.46 -17.56 -8.87
N LEU A 105 1.26 -16.40 -8.24
CA LEU A 105 2.00 -16.02 -7.04
C LEU A 105 1.76 -17.01 -5.89
N GLY A 106 0.57 -17.63 -5.85
CA GLY A 106 0.15 -18.49 -4.76
C GLY A 106 -0.15 -17.69 -3.49
N ALA A 107 0.24 -18.21 -2.33
CA ALA A 107 0.02 -17.54 -1.05
C ALA A 107 0.74 -16.18 -1.00
N ILE A 108 0.00 -15.14 -0.63
CA ILE A 108 0.52 -13.78 -0.54
C ILE A 108 1.36 -13.67 0.72
N ASN A 109 2.60 -13.24 0.55
CA ASN A 109 3.51 -12.85 1.63
C ASN A 109 4.42 -11.74 1.10
N ILE A 110 3.85 -10.54 0.94
CA ILE A 110 4.51 -9.38 0.33
C ILE A 110 4.97 -8.45 1.44
N SER A 111 6.27 -8.16 1.48
CA SER A 111 6.86 -7.21 2.41
C SER A 111 7.56 -6.07 1.66
N THR A 112 7.34 -4.86 2.13
CA THR A 112 7.99 -3.65 1.62
C THR A 112 8.25 -2.66 2.75
N ARG A 113 8.81 -1.50 2.42
CA ARG A 113 9.06 -0.40 3.36
C ARG A 113 8.34 0.85 2.89
N ILE A 114 7.67 1.50 3.83
CA ILE A 114 6.90 2.71 3.59
C ILE A 114 7.37 3.86 4.48
N ARG A 115 7.07 5.07 4.04
CA ARG A 115 7.21 6.31 4.78
C ARG A 115 5.93 6.60 5.54
N MET A 116 6.05 6.97 6.80
CA MET A 116 4.95 7.44 7.65
C MET A 116 5.15 8.93 7.94
N ASP A 117 4.27 9.78 7.44
CA ASP A 117 4.41 11.22 7.64
C ASP A 117 3.75 11.71 8.93
N SER A 118 2.63 11.08 9.31
CA SER A 118 1.86 11.38 10.51
C SER A 118 1.33 10.09 11.13
N PHE A 119 0.96 10.15 12.41
CA PHE A 119 0.26 9.04 13.06
C PHE A 119 -1.01 8.73 12.27
N SER A 120 -1.15 7.50 11.81
CA SER A 120 -2.13 7.15 10.79
C SER A 120 -2.54 5.70 10.88
N ASN A 121 -3.76 5.42 10.42
CA ASN A 121 -4.09 4.06 10.00
C ASN A 121 -3.33 3.74 8.72
N VAL A 122 -2.75 2.55 8.71
CA VAL A 122 -2.31 1.86 7.50
C VAL A 122 -3.37 0.81 7.19
N ARG A 123 -4.01 0.95 6.03
CA ARG A 123 -5.10 0.09 5.57
C ARG A 123 -4.63 -0.73 4.38
N VAL A 124 -4.99 -2.00 4.38
CA VAL A 124 -4.86 -2.87 3.21
C VAL A 124 -6.24 -3.36 2.85
N ILE A 125 -6.66 -3.08 1.62
CA ILE A 125 -7.91 -3.54 1.05
C ILE A 125 -7.59 -4.63 0.02
N ALA A 126 -8.00 -5.87 0.29
CA ALA A 126 -8.06 -6.93 -0.72
C ALA A 126 -9.28 -6.72 -1.61
N GLU A 127 -9.04 -6.62 -2.90
CA GLU A 127 -10.05 -6.81 -3.93
C GLU A 127 -9.95 -8.24 -4.47
N MET A 128 -11.03 -9.00 -4.27
CA MET A 128 -11.13 -10.40 -4.71
C MET A 128 -11.46 -10.46 -6.21
N ASN A 129 -11.28 -11.63 -6.81
CA ASN A 129 -11.60 -11.88 -8.21
C ASN A 129 -13.10 -11.80 -8.55
N ASP A 130 -13.99 -11.83 -7.55
CA ASP A 130 -15.42 -11.53 -7.69
C ASP A 130 -15.77 -10.04 -7.47
N ASN A 131 -14.75 -9.19 -7.26
CA ASN A 131 -14.84 -7.76 -6.97
C ASN A 131 -15.38 -7.42 -5.56
N SER A 132 -15.47 -8.38 -4.64
CA SER A 132 -15.68 -8.05 -3.22
C SER A 132 -14.45 -7.36 -2.61
N LEU A 133 -14.68 -6.44 -1.66
CA LEU A 133 -13.63 -5.68 -0.98
C LEU A 133 -13.58 -6.06 0.49
N HIS A 134 -12.38 -6.29 1.00
CA HIS A 134 -12.12 -6.69 2.38
C HIS A 134 -10.94 -5.92 2.93
N MET A 135 -11.09 -5.31 4.11
CA MET A 135 -10.08 -4.44 4.69
C MET A 135 -9.58 -4.97 6.02
N VAL A 136 -8.27 -4.83 6.22
CA VAL A 136 -7.62 -4.86 7.53
C VAL A 136 -6.85 -3.55 7.74
N GLN A 137 -6.72 -3.12 8.98
CA GLN A 137 -6.02 -1.89 9.33
C GLN A 137 -5.15 -2.04 10.58
N ARG A 138 -4.11 -1.20 10.69
CA ARG A 138 -3.32 -1.02 11.91
C ARG A 138 -3.04 0.47 12.11
N PHE A 139 -3.21 0.96 13.33
CA PHE A 139 -2.82 2.33 13.69
C PHE A 139 -1.35 2.37 14.04
N ILE A 140 -0.60 3.26 13.40
CA ILE A 140 0.86 3.36 13.53
C ILE A 140 1.25 4.70 14.15
N VAL A 141 2.10 4.63 15.17
CA VAL A 141 2.67 5.79 15.86
C VAL A 141 4.07 6.06 15.31
N ALA A 142 4.14 6.72 14.14
CA ALA A 142 5.36 7.19 13.49
C ALA A 142 5.06 8.42 12.62
N SER A 143 6.03 9.31 12.44
CA SER A 143 5.81 10.58 11.72
C SER A 143 7.11 11.14 11.13
N GLY A 144 6.99 12.05 10.16
CA GLY A 144 8.10 12.78 9.54
C GLY A 144 8.88 12.01 8.46
N GLY A 145 8.50 10.77 8.15
CA GLY A 145 9.20 9.91 7.20
C GLY A 145 9.19 10.40 5.76
N CYS A 146 8.20 11.21 5.37
CA CYS A 146 8.11 11.73 4.00
C CYS A 146 9.04 12.93 3.76
N SER A 147 9.38 13.69 4.80
CA SER A 147 10.31 14.82 4.74
C SER A 147 11.71 14.48 5.26
N ALA A 148 11.90 13.27 5.78
CA ALA A 148 13.18 12.79 6.30
C ALA A 148 14.29 12.91 5.23
N PRO A 149 15.47 13.44 5.59
CA PRO A 149 16.61 13.56 4.67
C PRO A 149 16.98 12.22 4.01
N ALA A 150 17.59 12.28 2.83
CA ALA A 150 18.15 11.09 2.20
C ALA A 150 19.15 10.40 3.13
N SER A 151 19.09 9.07 3.23
CA SER A 151 19.96 8.33 4.15
C SER A 151 21.40 8.18 3.63
N LYS A 152 21.63 8.48 2.35
CA LYS A 152 22.88 8.22 1.65
C LYS A 152 23.44 9.46 0.97
N ASP A 153 24.75 9.41 0.72
CA ASP A 153 25.44 10.40 -0.08
C ASP A 153 24.84 10.44 -1.52
N PRO A 154 24.42 11.62 -2.00
CA PRO A 154 23.79 11.76 -3.31
C PRO A 154 24.65 11.27 -4.48
N THR A 155 25.98 11.44 -4.42
CA THR A 155 26.88 11.03 -5.51
C THR A 155 26.94 9.51 -5.64
N VAL A 156 26.98 8.82 -4.50
CA VAL A 156 26.99 7.35 -4.44
C VAL A 156 25.62 6.78 -4.87
N SER A 157 24.53 7.43 -4.46
CA SER A 157 23.17 7.02 -4.84
C SER A 157 22.94 7.16 -6.36
N LEU A 158 23.38 8.26 -6.96
CA LEU A 158 23.27 8.48 -8.41
C LEU A 158 24.11 7.48 -9.22
N ALA A 159 25.33 7.16 -8.78
CA ALA A 159 26.18 6.16 -9.45
C ALA A 159 25.62 4.72 -9.42
N ARG A 160 24.61 4.48 -8.58
CA ARG A 160 23.92 3.20 -8.47
C ARG A 160 22.50 3.22 -9.02
N LEU A 161 22.00 4.37 -9.45
CA LEU A 161 20.63 4.54 -9.93
C LEU A 161 20.26 3.42 -10.92
N GLY A 162 19.14 2.77 -10.68
CA GLY A 162 18.63 1.73 -11.57
C GLY A 162 19.25 0.34 -11.39
N LYS A 163 20.27 0.18 -10.54
CA LYS A 163 20.85 -1.15 -10.25
C LYS A 163 19.83 -1.99 -9.49
N ILE A 164 19.37 -3.06 -10.13
CA ILE A 164 18.44 -4.04 -9.54
C ILE A 164 19.22 -5.21 -8.96
N GLN A 165 18.73 -5.75 -7.84
CA GLN A 165 19.18 -6.99 -7.24
C GLN A 165 18.00 -7.93 -7.04
N LEU A 166 18.13 -9.16 -7.55
CA LEU A 166 17.22 -10.27 -7.26
C LEU A 166 17.88 -11.24 -6.27
N ARG A 167 17.43 -11.22 -5.02
CA ARG A 167 17.95 -12.04 -3.93
C ARG A 167 16.98 -13.18 -3.64
N MET A 168 17.50 -14.40 -3.60
CA MET A 168 16.77 -15.60 -3.21
C MET A 168 17.78 -16.68 -2.80
N ARG A 169 17.36 -17.62 -1.95
CA ARG A 169 18.09 -18.88 -1.75
C ARG A 169 17.87 -19.78 -2.97
N LYS A 170 18.66 -20.85 -3.10
CA LYS A 170 18.42 -21.86 -4.14
C LYS A 170 17.01 -22.44 -3.93
N PRO A 171 16.09 -22.35 -4.91
CA PRO A 171 14.73 -22.86 -4.77
C PRO A 171 14.72 -24.39 -4.79
N VAL A 172 13.71 -24.97 -4.16
CA VAL A 172 13.30 -26.36 -4.42
C VAL A 172 12.04 -26.28 -5.28
N ILE A 173 12.04 -26.97 -6.41
CA ILE A 173 10.91 -26.96 -7.34
C ILE A 173 9.66 -27.54 -6.67
N GLY A 174 8.53 -26.85 -6.82
CA GLY A 174 7.26 -27.20 -6.19
C GLY A 174 7.10 -26.74 -4.74
N GLU A 175 8.14 -26.14 -4.13
CA GLU A 175 8.07 -25.59 -2.77
C GLU A 175 8.02 -24.05 -2.76
N PRO A 176 7.34 -23.43 -1.78
CA PRO A 176 7.38 -21.99 -1.60
C PRO A 176 8.81 -21.45 -1.44
N THR A 177 9.20 -20.55 -2.34
CA THR A 177 10.49 -19.87 -2.31
C THR A 177 10.28 -18.38 -2.05
N ILE A 178 11.13 -17.82 -1.20
CA ILE A 178 11.16 -16.40 -0.90
C ILE A 178 12.19 -15.70 -1.78
N ALA A 179 11.73 -14.72 -2.54
CA ALA A 179 12.55 -13.83 -3.33
C ALA A 179 12.42 -12.38 -2.84
N GLN A 180 13.41 -11.56 -3.19
CA GLN A 180 13.42 -10.14 -2.89
C GLN A 180 14.00 -9.39 -4.09
N VAL A 181 13.23 -8.43 -4.60
CA VAL A 181 13.71 -7.41 -5.52
C VAL A 181 14.12 -6.19 -4.70
N ILE A 182 15.25 -5.59 -5.09
CA ILE A 182 15.73 -4.31 -4.56
C ILE A 182 16.20 -3.50 -5.76
N ILE A 183 15.75 -2.25 -5.86
CA ILE A 183 16.28 -1.29 -6.82
C ILE A 183 16.98 -0.17 -6.08
N SER A 184 18.19 0.19 -6.53
CA SER A 184 18.87 1.38 -6.04
C SER A 184 18.22 2.60 -6.66
N HIS A 185 17.46 3.36 -5.88
CA HIS A 185 16.69 4.50 -6.36
C HIS A 185 16.43 5.49 -5.21
N PRO A 186 16.58 6.81 -5.42
CA PRO A 186 16.45 7.80 -4.34
C PRO A 186 15.06 7.79 -3.70
N ASN A 187 14.02 7.51 -4.48
CA ASN A 187 12.63 7.54 -4.03
C ASN A 187 12.34 8.80 -3.18
N ALA A 188 12.76 9.94 -3.74
CA ALA A 188 12.54 11.26 -3.18
C ALA A 188 11.06 11.62 -3.34
N SER A 189 10.43 12.04 -2.24
CA SER A 189 9.01 12.34 -2.16
C SER A 189 8.65 13.71 -2.75
N GLY A 190 9.65 14.59 -2.90
CA GLY A 190 9.44 16.00 -3.22
C GLY A 190 9.43 16.92 -1.98
N MET A 191 9.35 16.35 -0.78
CA MET A 191 9.20 17.12 0.47
C MET A 191 10.49 17.24 1.28
N GLN A 192 11.51 16.47 0.93
CA GLN A 192 12.81 16.59 1.59
C GLN A 192 13.46 17.95 1.30
N PHE A 193 13.93 18.63 2.34
CA PHE A 193 14.66 19.88 2.19
C PHE A 193 16.18 19.64 2.22
N ASN A 194 16.89 20.09 1.19
CA ASN A 194 18.35 20.04 1.16
C ASN A 194 18.91 21.30 1.83
N THR A 195 19.55 21.12 2.98
CA THR A 195 20.06 22.23 3.81
C THR A 195 21.20 23.01 3.16
N GLN A 196 21.98 22.39 2.28
CA GLN A 196 23.11 23.02 1.59
C GLN A 196 22.61 23.90 0.43
N SER A 197 21.83 23.32 -0.47
CA SER A 197 21.28 24.04 -1.63
C SER A 197 20.12 24.96 -1.28
N ARG A 198 19.52 24.82 -0.08
CA ARG A 198 18.35 25.59 0.39
C ARG A 198 17.10 25.39 -0.48
N HIS A 199 17.02 24.27 -1.19
CA HIS A 199 15.90 23.89 -2.05
C HIS A 199 15.31 22.54 -1.64
N PHE A 200 14.03 22.33 -1.96
CA PHE A 200 13.41 21.02 -1.88
C PHE A 200 13.99 20.09 -2.94
N ILE A 201 14.18 18.82 -2.57
CA ILE A 201 14.62 17.78 -3.50
C ILE A 201 13.42 17.44 -4.39
N PRO A 202 13.52 17.57 -5.72
CA PRO A 202 12.44 17.23 -6.62
C PRO A 202 12.02 15.76 -6.49
N ALA A 203 10.72 15.49 -6.66
CA ALA A 203 10.20 14.13 -6.60
C ALA A 203 10.83 13.26 -7.70
N HIS A 204 11.44 12.15 -7.27
CA HIS A 204 12.01 11.14 -8.17
C HIS A 204 11.84 9.78 -7.51
N TYR A 205 10.80 9.06 -7.92
CA TYR A 205 10.38 7.81 -7.29
C TYR A 205 9.98 6.77 -8.34
N VAL A 206 10.17 5.49 -7.98
CA VAL A 206 9.66 4.37 -8.74
C VAL A 206 8.14 4.44 -8.76
N THR A 207 7.52 4.29 -9.94
CA THR A 207 6.06 4.29 -10.13
C THR A 207 5.51 2.90 -10.35
N ASN A 208 6.29 2.00 -10.96
CA ASN A 208 5.85 0.65 -11.26
C ASN A 208 6.99 -0.37 -11.06
N ILE A 209 6.66 -1.53 -10.49
CA ILE A 209 7.52 -2.72 -10.46
C ILE A 209 6.70 -3.91 -10.97
N GLU A 210 7.20 -4.60 -11.98
CA GLU A 210 6.62 -5.82 -12.52
C GLU A 210 7.57 -7.01 -12.32
N LEU A 211 7.06 -8.09 -11.73
CA LEU A 211 7.78 -9.34 -11.52
C LEU A 211 7.14 -10.45 -12.34
N GLN A 212 7.97 -11.09 -13.16
CA GLN A 212 7.57 -12.22 -14.00
C GLN A 212 8.45 -13.44 -13.70
N PHE A 213 7.89 -14.63 -13.84
CA PHE A 213 8.62 -15.89 -13.84
C PHE A 213 8.29 -16.67 -15.11
N ASN A 214 9.31 -16.99 -15.92
CA ASN A 214 9.13 -17.61 -17.24
C ASN A 214 8.12 -16.87 -18.12
N ASP A 215 8.26 -15.55 -18.19
CA ASP A 215 7.37 -14.63 -18.94
C ASP A 215 5.89 -14.63 -18.48
N GLU A 216 5.55 -15.34 -17.40
CA GLU A 216 4.26 -15.25 -16.72
C GLU A 216 4.32 -14.22 -15.58
N LEU A 217 3.34 -13.33 -15.52
CA LEU A 217 3.23 -12.34 -14.44
C LEU A 217 3.03 -13.05 -13.10
N LEU A 218 3.87 -12.70 -12.11
CA LEU A 218 3.63 -13.00 -10.70
C LEU A 218 2.80 -11.88 -10.06
N PHE A 219 3.29 -10.65 -10.17
CA PHE A 219 2.54 -9.46 -9.79
C PHE A 219 3.13 -8.21 -10.45
N SER A 220 2.34 -7.16 -10.54
CA SER A 220 2.81 -5.78 -10.73
C SER A 220 2.43 -4.92 -9.53
N ALA A 221 3.16 -3.84 -9.31
CA ALA A 221 2.95 -2.92 -8.19
C ALA A 221 3.02 -1.49 -8.69
N ASP A 222 1.88 -0.80 -8.67
CA ASP A 222 1.83 0.65 -8.84
C ASP A 222 2.11 1.31 -7.50
N MET A 223 2.98 2.32 -7.48
CA MET A 223 3.47 2.91 -6.25
C MET A 223 3.69 4.41 -6.38
N GLY A 224 3.67 5.07 -5.23
CA GLY A 224 3.94 6.50 -5.13
C GLY A 224 5.03 6.86 -4.14
N ILE A 225 4.99 8.12 -3.72
CA ILE A 225 6.00 8.73 -2.84
C ILE A 225 6.05 8.13 -1.43
N THR A 226 5.04 7.34 -1.04
CA THR A 226 5.02 6.62 0.24
C THR A 226 6.05 5.49 0.28
N ILE A 227 6.50 4.94 -0.86
CA ILE A 227 7.52 3.88 -0.85
C ILE A 227 8.90 4.48 -0.53
N SER A 228 9.60 3.86 0.42
CA SER A 228 10.89 4.30 0.94
C SER A 228 12.02 4.33 -0.10
N GLU A 229 13.12 5.01 0.24
CA GLU A 229 14.39 4.96 -0.50
C GLU A 229 14.88 3.51 -0.70
N ASP A 230 15.48 3.23 -1.85
CA ASP A 230 15.77 1.89 -2.37
C ASP A 230 14.59 0.92 -2.25
N PRO A 231 13.53 1.11 -3.07
CA PRO A 231 12.36 0.24 -3.05
C PRO A 231 12.75 -1.23 -3.01
N SER A 232 12.14 -1.93 -2.07
CA SER A 232 12.33 -3.37 -1.92
C SER A 232 10.99 -4.04 -1.75
N ILE A 233 10.81 -5.14 -2.48
CA ILE A 233 9.66 -6.03 -2.33
C ILE A 233 10.20 -7.42 -2.11
N ARG A 234 9.92 -7.99 -0.93
CA ARG A 234 10.15 -9.39 -0.62
C ARG A 234 8.82 -10.12 -0.79
N PHE A 235 8.81 -11.22 -1.51
CA PHE A 235 7.60 -11.98 -1.83
C PHE A 235 7.88 -13.48 -1.79
N SER A 236 6.80 -14.27 -1.68
CA SER A 236 6.83 -15.72 -1.81
C SER A 236 6.16 -16.12 -3.11
N PHE A 237 6.69 -17.14 -3.78
CA PHE A 237 6.05 -17.80 -4.92
C PHE A 237 6.51 -19.25 -5.02
N VAL A 238 5.85 -20.07 -5.84
CA VAL A 238 6.20 -21.48 -6.01
C VAL A 238 6.71 -21.71 -7.45
N PRO A 239 8.03 -21.90 -7.67
CA PRO A 239 8.53 -22.25 -8.99
C PRO A 239 8.21 -23.72 -9.30
N GLU A 240 7.41 -23.97 -10.33
CA GLU A 240 7.06 -25.32 -10.80
C GLU A 240 8.13 -25.93 -11.72
N THR A 241 8.99 -25.09 -12.30
CA THR A 241 10.08 -25.47 -13.20
C THR A 241 11.29 -24.59 -12.96
N PRO A 242 12.51 -25.02 -13.34
CA PRO A 242 13.64 -24.10 -13.51
C PRO A 242 13.28 -22.99 -14.50
N GLY A 243 13.86 -21.80 -14.34
CA GLY A 243 13.34 -20.66 -15.08
C GLY A 243 14.05 -19.34 -14.82
N ILE A 244 13.45 -18.26 -15.32
CA ILE A 244 13.98 -16.90 -15.18
C ILE A 244 13.00 -16.07 -14.36
N LEU A 245 13.47 -15.50 -13.27
CA LEU A 245 12.78 -14.43 -12.55
C LEU A 245 13.24 -13.09 -13.14
N LYS A 246 12.30 -12.31 -13.64
CA LYS A 246 12.52 -11.02 -14.30
C LYS A 246 11.86 -9.91 -13.50
N ALA A 247 12.59 -8.82 -13.30
CA ALA A 247 12.07 -7.58 -12.74
C ALA A 247 12.16 -6.46 -13.79
N ILE A 248 11.05 -5.76 -13.99
CA ILE A 248 10.95 -4.57 -14.84
C ILE A 248 10.47 -3.43 -13.94
N ILE A 249 11.19 -2.32 -13.90
CA ILE A 249 10.93 -1.23 -12.96
C ILE A 249 10.93 0.09 -13.72
N THR A 250 9.90 0.91 -13.50
CA THR A 250 9.75 2.22 -14.13
C THR A 250 9.67 3.32 -13.08
N ASP A 251 10.33 4.45 -13.32
CA ASP A 251 10.24 5.64 -12.45
C ASP A 251 9.36 6.74 -13.04
N ASN A 252 9.05 7.75 -12.22
CA ASN A 252 8.22 8.89 -12.61
C ASN A 252 8.83 9.79 -13.71
N LYS A 253 10.09 9.54 -14.10
CA LYS A 253 10.77 10.18 -15.23
C LYS A 253 10.77 9.29 -16.49
N GLN A 254 9.97 8.22 -16.49
CA GLN A 254 9.85 7.25 -17.57
C GLN A 254 11.13 6.44 -17.84
N ALA A 255 12.08 6.42 -16.90
CA ALA A 255 13.24 5.53 -17.03
C ALA A 255 12.83 4.10 -16.68
N VAL A 256 13.28 3.15 -17.50
CA VAL A 256 12.97 1.72 -17.34
C VAL A 256 14.26 0.95 -17.03
N TYR A 257 14.19 0.11 -16.01
CA TYR A 257 15.28 -0.74 -15.53
C TYR A 257 14.83 -2.19 -15.57
N VAL A 258 15.66 -3.07 -16.14
CA VAL A 258 15.34 -4.50 -16.28
C VAL A 258 16.48 -5.34 -15.72
N HIS A 259 16.13 -6.40 -15.00
CA HIS A 259 17.10 -7.38 -14.53
C HIS A 259 16.47 -8.77 -14.45
N GLU A 260 17.27 -9.76 -14.79
CA GLU A 260 16.85 -11.16 -14.84
C GLU A 260 17.80 -12.01 -14.00
N LYS A 261 17.26 -13.04 -13.37
CA LYS A 261 18.02 -14.02 -12.63
C LYS A 261 17.47 -15.40 -12.93
N ARG A 262 18.37 -16.31 -13.33
CA ARG A 262 18.02 -17.71 -13.57
C ARG A 262 17.92 -18.50 -12.26
N LEU A 263 16.96 -19.41 -12.21
CA LEU A 263 16.65 -20.35 -11.14
C LEU A 263 16.94 -21.74 -11.69
N ASP A 264 18.02 -22.34 -11.19
CA ASP A 264 18.53 -23.65 -11.59
C ASP A 264 18.31 -24.69 -10.47
#